data_AF-A0A938W1A1-F1
#
_entry.id   AF-A0A938W1A1-F1
#
_cell.length_a   1.000
_cell.length_b   1.000
_cell.length_c   1.000
_cell.angle_alpha   90.00
_cell.angle_beta   90.00
_cell.angle_gamma   90.00
#
_symmetry.space_group_name_H-M   'P 1'
#
loop_
_entity.id
_entity.type
_entity.pdbx_description
1 polymer ?
#
loop_
_entity_poly.entity_id
_entity_poly.type
_entity_poly.pdbx_seq_one_letter_code
_entity_poly.pdbx_strand_id
1 'polypeptide(L)' 'MEAENIESRPLWKSMHLQPVFQGCEVVGGAVAKALFRDGLCLPSGTAMMAADIERMAAVVRGVGTRRHGDTEMG' A
#
# COMPACT_ATOMS: atom_id res chain seq x y z
N MET A 1 1.84 -10.20 0.65
CA MET A 1 1.61 -10.50 -0.78
C MET A 1 2.68 -11.47 -1.29
N GLU A 2 3.95 -11.26 -0.95
CA GLU A 2 5.06 -12.15 -1.33
C GLU A 2 4.82 -13.64 -1.01
N ALA A 3 4.36 -13.95 0.21
CA ALA A 3 4.03 -15.33 0.60
C ALA A 3 2.97 -16.01 -0.28
N GLU A 4 2.12 -15.23 -0.94
CA GLU A 4 1.07 -15.71 -1.84
C GLU A 4 1.50 -15.64 -3.31
N ASN A 5 2.76 -15.30 -3.58
CA ASN A 5 3.31 -15.06 -4.92
C ASN A 5 2.49 -14.04 -5.72
N ILE A 6 2.15 -12.91 -5.08
CA ILE A 6 1.52 -11.74 -5.70
C ILE A 6 2.51 -10.60 -5.63
N GLU A 7 2.91 -10.05 -6.80
CA GLU A 7 3.72 -8.84 -6.83
C GLU A 7 2.95 -7.70 -6.18
N SER A 8 3.58 -6.97 -5.27
CA SER A 8 2.98 -5.76 -4.69
C SER A 8 4.07 -4.78 -4.32
N ARG A 9 3.77 -3.49 -4.41
CA ARG A 9 4.72 -2.43 -4.07
C ARG A 9 4.02 -1.37 -3.23
N PRO A 10 4.68 -0.75 -2.24
CA PRO A 10 4.16 0.46 -1.63
C PRO A 10 3.91 1.53 -2.69
N LEU A 11 3.01 2.48 -2.41
CA LEU A 11 2.87 3.65 -3.26
C LEU A 11 4.18 4.46 -3.31
N TRP A 12 4.22 5.44 -4.21
CA TRP A 12 5.39 6.31 -4.34
C TRP A 12 5.63 7.11 -3.06
N LYS A 13 6.89 7.09 -2.59
CA LYS A 13 7.34 7.98 -1.51
C LYS A 13 7.29 9.42 -2.03
N SER A 14 6.40 10.22 -1.45
CA SER A 14 6.20 11.61 -1.85
C SER A 14 7.48 12.43 -1.75
N MET A 15 7.65 13.39 -2.66
CA MET A 15 8.89 14.17 -2.81
C MET A 15 9.35 14.80 -1.48
N HIS A 16 8.45 15.43 -0.73
CA HIS A 16 8.77 16.07 0.55
C HIS A 16 9.26 15.13 1.66
N LEU A 17 9.19 13.81 1.47
CA LEU A 17 9.75 12.82 2.40
C LEU A 17 11.12 12.31 1.96
N GLN A 18 11.60 12.70 0.78
CA GLN A 18 12.91 12.28 0.29
C GLN A 18 14.01 13.18 0.86
N PRO A 19 15.15 12.62 1.28
CA PRO A 19 16.25 13.39 1.87
C PRO A 19 16.71 14.56 1.01
N VAL A 20 16.70 14.38 -0.32
CA VAL A 20 17.11 15.40 -1.30
C VAL A 20 16.26 16.69 -1.26
N PHE A 21 15.06 16.66 -0.65
CA PHE A 21 14.14 17.80 -0.56
C PHE A 21 13.98 18.35 0.87
N GLN A 22 14.84 17.99 1.84
CA GLN A 22 14.66 18.40 3.25
C GLN A 22 14.68 19.92 3.53
N GLY A 23 15.24 20.72 2.62
CA GLY A 23 15.26 22.19 2.74
C GLY A 23 14.27 22.93 1.84
N CYS A 24 13.41 22.20 1.12
CA CYS A 24 12.47 22.81 0.19
C CYS A 24 11.15 23.17 0.88
N GLU A 25 10.46 24.18 0.37
CA GLU A 25 9.10 24.50 0.80
C GLU A 25 8.15 23.34 0.49
N VAL A 26 7.25 23.05 1.43
CA VAL A 26 6.23 22.02 1.29
C VAL A 26 4.87 22.62 1.63
N VAL A 27 3.94 22.59 0.69
CA VAL A 27 2.55 22.99 0.89
C VAL A 27 1.68 21.73 0.97
N GLY A 28 1.06 21.49 2.12
CA GLY A 28 0.25 20.29 2.36
C GLY A 28 1.09 19.03 2.58
N GLY A 29 0.75 17.93 1.89
CA GLY A 29 1.53 16.68 1.94
C GLY A 29 1.04 15.61 2.93
N ALA A 30 0.17 15.96 3.88
CA ALA A 30 -0.38 15.00 4.85
C ALA A 30 -1.08 13.81 4.18
N VAL A 31 -1.90 14.06 3.15
CA VAL A 31 -2.58 13.02 2.37
C VAL A 31 -1.58 12.14 1.63
N ALA A 32 -0.59 12.73 0.94
CA ALA A 32 0.42 11.97 0.22
C ALA A 32 1.28 11.10 1.15
N LYS A 33 1.60 11.60 2.36
CA LYS A 33 2.28 10.83 3.41
C LYS A 33 1.44 9.66 3.90
N ALA A 34 0.13 9.86 4.12
CA ALA A 34 -0.78 8.79 4.52
C ALA A 34 -0.92 7.73 3.42
N LEU A 35 -1.08 8.15 2.16
CA LEU A 35 -1.13 7.26 1.01
C LEU A 35 0.16 6.45 0.85
N PHE A 36 1.34 7.04 1.05
CA PHE A 36 2.60 6.29 1.04
C PHE A 36 2.67 5.23 2.16
N ARG A 37 2.17 5.56 3.36
CA ARG A 37 2.18 4.67 4.52
C ARG A 37 1.22 3.48 4.35
N ASP A 38 0.00 3.75 3.90
CA ASP A 38 -1.11 2.78 3.96
C ASP A 38 -1.44 2.18 2.58
N GLY A 39 -1.02 2.83 1.50
CA GLY A 39 -1.35 2.44 0.14
C GLY A 39 -0.45 1.35 -0.41
N LEU A 40 -1.03 0.52 -1.28
CA LEU A 40 -0.36 -0.60 -1.91
C LEU A 40 -0.76 -0.66 -3.39
N CYS A 41 0.24 -0.72 -4.28
CA CYS A 41 0.06 -1.09 -5.68
C CYS A 41 -0.06 -2.61 -5.80
N LEU A 42 -1.07 -3.04 -6.54
CA LEU A 42 -1.35 -4.43 -6.87
C LEU A 42 -1.22 -4.66 -8.39
N PRO A 43 -1.09 -5.92 -8.84
CA PRO A 43 -1.04 -6.22 -10.26
C PRO A 43 -2.33 -5.76 -10.94
N SER A 44 -2.17 -5.07 -12.07
CA SER A 44 -3.27 -4.54 -12.89
C SER A 44 -3.01 -4.76 -14.38
N GLY A 45 -2.31 -5.83 -14.73
CA GLY A 45 -1.95 -6.15 -16.11
C GLY A 45 -3.17 -6.50 -16.95
N THR A 46 -3.14 -6.17 -18.25
CA THR A 46 -4.26 -6.40 -19.17
C THR A 46 -4.55 -7.89 -19.44
N ALA A 47 -3.59 -8.77 -19.16
CA ALA A 47 -3.73 -10.21 -19.31
C ALA A 47 -4.41 -10.90 -18.11
N MET A 48 -4.76 -10.16 -17.05
CA MET A 48 -5.37 -10.72 -15.85
C MET A 48 -6.80 -11.17 -16.13
N MET A 49 -7.16 -12.33 -15.59
CA MET A 49 -8.50 -12.86 -15.61
C MET A 49 -9.26 -12.49 -14.33
N ALA A 50 -10.59 -12.60 -14.36
CA ALA A 50 -11.41 -12.37 -13.17
C ALA A 50 -10.98 -13.24 -11.97
N ALA A 51 -10.54 -14.48 -12.22
CA ALA A 51 -10.03 -15.38 -11.20
C ALA A 51 -8.77 -14.84 -10.49
N ASP A 52 -7.88 -14.13 -11.20
CA ASP A 52 -6.68 -13.52 -10.62
C ASP A 52 -7.07 -12.39 -9.66
N ILE A 53 -8.05 -11.58 -10.07
CA ILE A 53 -8.58 -10.47 -9.26
C ILE A 53 -9.26 -11.02 -8.01
N GLU A 54 -10.07 -12.08 -8.13
CA GLU A 54 -10.75 -12.70 -6.99
C GLU A 54 -9.77 -13.30 -5.98
N ARG A 55 -8.76 -14.03 -6.46
CA ARG A 55 -7.69 -14.56 -5.60
C ARG A 55 -6.98 -13.43 -4.84
N MET A 56 -6.61 -12.37 -5.54
CA MET A 56 -5.94 -11.22 -4.94
C MET A 56 -6.84 -10.53 -3.90
N ALA A 57 -8.12 -10.33 -4.21
CA ALA A 57 -9.07 -9.71 -3.30
C ALA A 57 -9.30 -10.57 -2.05
N ALA A 58 -9.34 -11.90 -2.18
CA ALA A 58 -9.44 -12.82 -1.05
C ALA A 58 -8.22 -12.69 -0.12
N VAL A 59 -7.00 -12.65 -0.67
CA VAL A 59 -5.77 -12.45 0.11
C VAL A 59 -5.80 -11.12 0.85
N VAL A 60 -6.15 -10.01 0.17
CA VAL A 60 -6.23 -8.68 0.79
C VAL A 60 -7.19 -8.69 1.98
N ARG A 61 -8.40 -9.24 1.79
CA ARG A 61 -9.42 -9.34 2.85
C ARG A 61 -8.93 -10.17 4.03
N GLY A 62 -8.27 -11.31 3.78
CA GLY A 62 -7.72 -12.17 4.84
C GLY A 62 -6.54 -11.58 5.63
N VAL A 63 -5.83 -10.59 5.07
CA VAL A 63 -4.82 -9.81 5.82
C VAL A 63 -5.47 -8.68 6.60
N GLY A 64 -6.43 -7.96 5.99
CA GLY A 64 -7.10 -6.82 6.60
C GLY A 64 -7.85 -7.16 7.90
N THR A 65 -8.44 -8.35 7.98
CA THR A 65 -9.12 -8.83 9.19
C THR A 65 -8.18 -9.19 10.34
N ARG A 66 -6.89 -9.43 10.08
CA ARG A 66 -5.90 -9.77 11.12
C ARG A 66 -5.37 -8.56 11.89
N ARG A 67 -5.47 -7.35 11.35
CA ARG A 67 -4.88 -6.15 11.98
C ARG A 67 -5.80 -5.38 12.93
N HIS A 68 -7.11 -5.66 12.91
CA HIS A 68 -8.06 -4.96 13.79
C HIS A 68 -8.16 -5.56 15.21
N GLY A 69 -7.51 -6.71 15.47
CA GLY A 69 -7.51 -7.37 16.79
C GLY A 69 -6.39 -6.94 17.74
N ASP A 70 -5.33 -6.28 17.25
CA ASP A 70 -4.07 -6.11 18.01
C ASP A 70 -3.81 -4.67 18.48
N THR A 71 -4.79 -3.75 18.41
CA THR A 71 -4.59 -2.33 18.81
C THR A 71 -5.19 -1.97 20.19
N GLU A 72 -5.66 -2.95 20.99
CA GLU A 72 -6.18 -2.70 22.36
C GLU A 72 -5.22 -3.11 23.50
N MET A 73 -3.91 -3.25 23.24
CA MET A 73 -2.93 -3.34 24.33
C MET A 73 -1.66 -2.55 24.00
N GLY A 74 -1.51 -1.40 24.65
CA GLY A 74 -0.33 -0.53 24.59
C GLY A 74 -0.63 0.88 25.08
#